data_AF-A0A4Y9ZST5-F1
#
_entry.id   AF-A0A4Y9ZST5-F1
#
_cell.length_a   1.000
_cell.length_b   1.000
_cell.length_c   1.000
_cell.angle_alpha   90.00
_cell.angle_beta   90.00
_cell.angle_gamma   90.00
#
_symmetry.space_group_name_H-M   'P 1'
#
loop_
_entity.id
_entity.type
_entity.pdbx_description
1 polymer ?
#
loop_
_entity_poly.entity_id
_entity_poly.type
_entity_poly.pdbx_seq_one_letter_code
_entity_poly.pdbx_strand_id
1 'polypeptide(L)'
;MASYLKKIFKTDGDAAYPIAVVQYERDGYGIGTEEQLHWALVVLTGPGMAGPAFQIFDRTYNDGRVVWNFFDGVLQLGIATKCLGGVCIGIVKQSELDEFRKVVAANRPAVKFVGWNCRDWVMETIRLVREKGWVHTDIADQETLLPSLKMASKATKAAYDQSRDASPVVIELEKTTHA
;
A
#
# COMPACT_ATOMS: atom_id res chain seq x y z
N MET A 1 16.87 11.52 -6.83
CA MET A 1 15.86 10.87 -5.96
C MET A 1 16.15 10.97 -4.45
N ALA A 2 17.41 11.06 -3.98
CA ALA A 2 17.74 11.14 -2.54
C ALA A 2 17.31 12.43 -1.80
N SER A 3 16.84 13.45 -2.52
CA SER A 3 16.56 14.78 -1.97
C SER A 3 15.22 14.89 -1.25
N TYR A 4 14.24 14.01 -1.53
CA TYR A 4 12.87 14.18 -1.04
C TYR A 4 12.68 13.55 0.34
N LEU A 5 13.26 12.37 0.59
CA LEU A 5 13.20 11.70 1.88
C LEU A 5 13.81 12.53 3.02
N LYS A 6 14.88 13.30 2.76
CA LYS A 6 15.47 14.19 3.77
C LYS A 6 14.56 15.33 4.22
N LYS A 7 13.60 15.76 3.40
CA LYS A 7 12.63 16.81 3.77
C LYS A 7 11.52 16.31 4.69
N ILE A 8 11.31 14.99 4.77
CA ILE A 8 10.24 14.38 5.57
C ILE A 8 10.66 14.21 7.05
N PHE A 9 11.96 14.11 7.33
CA PHE A 9 12.45 13.68 8.66
C PHE A 9 13.01 14.77 9.58
N LYS A 10 12.88 16.07 9.29
CA LYS A 10 13.25 17.12 10.27
C LYS A 10 12.66 18.50 9.97
N THR A 11 11.77 18.96 10.84
CA THR A 11 11.60 20.35 11.32
C THR A 11 10.81 20.31 12.64
N ASP A 12 10.90 21.34 13.49
CA ASP A 12 10.29 21.45 14.82
C ASP A 12 8.74 21.47 14.83
N GLY A 13 8.10 20.47 14.22
CA GLY A 13 6.66 20.29 14.07
C GLY A 13 6.27 18.82 13.99
N ASP A 14 4.96 18.54 14.00
CA ASP A 14 4.40 17.19 13.92
C ASP A 14 4.82 16.50 12.60
N ALA A 15 5.61 15.44 12.70
CA ALA A 15 6.14 14.73 11.54
C ALA A 15 5.00 14.15 10.69
N ALA A 16 5.19 14.10 9.38
CA ALA A 16 4.19 13.64 8.42
C ALA A 16 4.71 12.42 7.66
N TYR A 17 3.91 11.37 7.60
CA TYR A 17 4.29 10.09 6.99
C TYR A 17 3.43 9.77 5.77
N PRO A 18 4.06 9.40 4.64
CA PRO A 18 3.33 8.93 3.47
C PRO A 18 2.53 7.66 3.78
N ILE A 19 1.29 7.62 3.30
CA ILE A 19 0.45 6.44 3.26
C ILE A 19 0.53 5.89 1.84
N ALA A 20 0.90 4.61 1.69
CA ALA A 20 1.06 3.98 0.39
C ALA A 20 0.20 2.73 0.25
N VAL A 21 -0.36 2.53 -0.94
CA VAL A 21 -0.82 1.22 -1.39
C VAL A 21 0.36 0.54 -2.07
N VAL A 22 0.77 -0.60 -1.53
CA VAL A 22 1.89 -1.39 -2.06
C VAL A 22 1.37 -2.72 -2.60
N GLN A 23 2.06 -3.24 -3.60
CA GLN A 23 1.65 -4.46 -4.30
C GLN A 23 2.74 -5.53 -4.26
N TYR A 24 2.30 -6.79 -4.22
CA TYR A 24 3.17 -7.95 -4.16
C TYR A 24 2.77 -9.00 -5.20
N GLU A 25 3.78 -9.67 -5.77
CA GLU A 25 3.61 -10.81 -6.66
C GLU A 25 2.73 -11.90 -6.03
N ARG A 26 1.93 -12.53 -6.90
CA ARG A 26 1.21 -13.76 -6.60
C ARG A 26 1.70 -14.86 -7.53
N ASP A 27 1.47 -16.11 -7.15
CA ASP A 27 1.88 -17.22 -8.00
C ASP A 27 1.19 -17.12 -9.37
N GLY A 28 1.98 -17.05 -10.44
CA GLY A 28 1.50 -16.86 -11.81
C GLY A 28 1.20 -15.41 -12.23
N TYR A 29 1.37 -14.42 -11.33
CA TYR A 29 1.09 -13.01 -11.61
C TYR A 29 2.25 -12.10 -11.20
N GLY A 30 2.52 -11.09 -12.03
CA GLY A 30 3.59 -10.13 -11.83
C GLY A 30 3.35 -8.83 -12.60
N ILE A 31 4.43 -8.24 -13.09
CA ILE A 31 4.41 -6.99 -13.86
C ILE A 31 3.55 -7.16 -15.11
N GLY A 32 2.65 -6.20 -15.35
CA GLY A 32 1.67 -6.23 -16.44
C GLY A 32 0.33 -6.89 -16.07
N THR A 33 0.24 -7.45 -14.86
CA THR A 33 -1.00 -8.04 -14.29
C THR A 33 -1.31 -7.45 -12.92
N GLU A 34 -1.07 -6.15 -12.73
CA GLU A 34 -1.21 -5.44 -11.45
C GLU A 34 -2.62 -5.58 -10.83
N GLU A 35 -3.64 -5.72 -11.69
CA GLU A 35 -5.01 -6.05 -11.32
C GLU A 35 -5.22 -7.49 -10.84
N GLN A 36 -4.16 -8.27 -10.63
CA GLN A 36 -4.21 -9.61 -10.03
C GLN A 36 -3.32 -9.70 -8.79
N LEU A 37 -2.56 -8.66 -8.48
CA LEU A 37 -1.57 -8.66 -7.42
C LEU A 37 -2.19 -8.50 -6.03
N HIS A 38 -1.42 -8.90 -5.01
CA HIS A 38 -1.80 -8.69 -3.63
C HIS A 38 -1.54 -7.24 -3.22
N TRP A 39 -2.49 -6.56 -2.60
CA TRP A 39 -2.32 -5.19 -2.13
C TRP A 39 -2.27 -5.12 -0.60
N ALA A 40 -1.47 -4.18 -0.09
CA ALA A 40 -1.39 -3.82 1.31
C ALA A 40 -1.35 -2.30 1.46
N LEU A 41 -1.74 -1.82 2.65
CA LEU A 41 -1.63 -0.42 3.05
C LEU A 41 -0.44 -0.25 3.98
N VAL A 42 0.43 0.71 3.73
CA VAL A 42 1.65 0.93 4.53
C VAL A 42 1.83 2.40 4.85
N VAL A 43 2.18 2.72 6.09
CA VAL A 43 2.61 4.06 6.50
C VAL A 43 4.14 4.05 6.60
N LEU A 44 4.81 4.89 5.81
CA LEU A 44 6.28 4.91 5.71
C LEU A 44 6.87 5.81 6.80
N THR A 45 7.16 5.24 7.97
CA THR A 45 7.64 5.97 9.16
C THR A 45 9.14 5.85 9.39
N GLY A 46 9.81 4.87 8.78
CA GLY A 46 11.18 4.49 9.09
C GLY A 46 12.12 4.44 7.88
N PRO A 47 13.45 4.32 8.11
CA PRO A 47 14.44 4.17 7.06
C PRO A 47 14.20 2.88 6.25
N GLY A 48 14.65 2.88 5.00
CA GLY A 48 14.57 1.68 4.15
C GLY A 48 13.15 1.27 3.74
N MET A 49 12.21 2.23 3.67
CA MET A 49 10.81 1.99 3.34
C MET A 49 10.13 1.05 4.35
N ALA A 50 10.29 1.37 5.63
CA ALA A 50 9.71 0.61 6.74
C ALA A 50 8.59 1.37 7.45
N GLY A 51 7.66 0.62 8.04
CA GLY A 51 6.65 1.18 8.95
C GLY A 51 5.43 0.26 9.11
N PRO A 52 4.38 0.76 9.78
CA PRO A 52 3.13 0.02 9.98
C PRO A 52 2.52 -0.40 8.65
N ALA A 53 2.14 -1.67 8.55
CA ALA A 53 1.60 -2.30 7.37
C ALA A 53 0.34 -3.10 7.72
N PHE A 54 -0.66 -3.01 6.84
CA PHE A 54 -1.98 -3.60 7.01
C PHE A 54 -2.36 -4.34 5.75
N GLN A 55 -2.75 -5.59 5.90
CA GLN A 55 -3.17 -6.42 4.77
C GLN A 55 -4.11 -7.50 5.22
N ILE A 56 -4.92 -7.98 4.29
CA ILE A 56 -5.73 -9.16 4.49
C ILE A 56 -5.34 -10.24 3.50
N PHE A 57 -5.37 -11.49 3.93
CA PHE A 57 -5.10 -12.63 3.07
C PHE A 57 -5.99 -13.79 3.49
N ASP A 58 -6.43 -14.56 2.51
CA ASP A 58 -7.19 -15.77 2.76
C ASP A 58 -6.26 -16.97 2.94
N ARG A 59 -6.78 -17.97 3.64
CA ARG A 59 -6.20 -19.31 3.69
C ARG A 59 -7.31 -20.30 3.37
N THR A 60 -7.07 -21.11 2.34
CA THR A 60 -7.94 -22.23 2.00
C THR A 60 -7.44 -23.47 2.74
N TYR A 61 -8.31 -24.09 3.52
CA TYR A 61 -8.04 -25.30 4.27
C TYR A 61 -8.45 -26.54 3.46
N ASN A 62 -7.90 -27.70 3.81
CA ASN A 62 -8.15 -28.97 3.10
C ASN A 62 -9.64 -29.38 3.08
N ASP A 63 -10.45 -28.85 3.99
CA ASP A 63 -11.90 -29.07 4.06
C ASP A 63 -12.72 -28.06 3.24
N GLY A 64 -12.06 -27.26 2.40
CA GLY A 64 -12.68 -26.25 1.54
C GLY A 64 -13.06 -24.96 2.26
N ARG A 65 -12.80 -24.82 3.57
CA ARG A 65 -13.02 -23.55 4.28
C ARG A 65 -12.00 -22.51 3.83
N VAL A 66 -12.50 -21.31 3.53
CA VAL A 66 -11.69 -20.12 3.27
C VAL A 66 -11.76 -19.21 4.50
N VAL A 67 -10.62 -18.95 5.13
CA VAL A 67 -10.53 -18.06 6.31
C VAL A 67 -9.72 -16.83 5.95
N TRP A 68 -10.33 -15.66 6.13
CA TRP A 68 -9.65 -14.38 5.98
C TRP A 68 -8.93 -13.99 7.25
N ASN A 69 -7.65 -13.63 7.10
CA ASN A 69 -6.80 -13.16 8.16
C ASN A 69 -6.50 -11.68 7.96
N PHE A 70 -6.32 -10.96 9.05
CA PHE A 70 -5.87 -9.58 9.07
C PHE A 70 -4.49 -9.50 9.70
N PHE A 71 -3.59 -8.78 9.06
CA PHE A 71 -2.27 -8.46 9.56
C PHE A 71 -2.18 -6.97 9.86
N ASP A 72 -1.68 -6.65 11.06
CA ASP A 72 -1.25 -5.33 11.52
C ASP A 72 0.10 -5.52 12.19
N GLY A 73 1.15 -5.00 11.56
CA GLY A 73 2.51 -5.14 12.04
C GLY A 73 3.44 -4.16 11.34
N VAL A 74 4.74 -4.22 11.65
CA VAL A 74 5.74 -3.40 10.97
C VAL A 74 6.39 -4.23 9.87
N LEU A 75 6.46 -3.69 8.66
CA LEU A 75 7.15 -4.31 7.53
C LEU A 75 8.18 -3.36 6.95
N GLN A 76 9.22 -3.93 6.36
CA GLN A 76 10.17 -3.24 5.50
C GLN A 76 9.98 -3.80 4.08
N LEU A 77 9.56 -2.93 3.14
CA LEU A 77 9.09 -3.37 1.82
C LEU A 77 10.13 -4.17 1.02
N GLY A 78 11.43 -3.89 1.23
CA GLY A 78 12.53 -4.51 0.49
C GLY A 78 13.03 -5.87 0.99
N ILE A 79 12.49 -6.41 2.10
CA ILE A 79 12.95 -7.72 2.62
C ILE A 79 12.51 -8.87 1.70
N ALA A 80 11.35 -8.74 1.06
CA ALA A 80 10.85 -9.73 0.10
C ALA A 80 10.91 -9.16 -1.33
N THR A 81 11.63 -9.84 -2.22
CA THR A 81 11.71 -9.47 -3.65
C THR A 81 10.37 -9.52 -4.38
N LYS A 82 9.34 -10.08 -3.73
CA LYS A 82 7.96 -10.09 -4.23
C LYS A 82 7.30 -8.71 -4.19
N CYS A 83 7.85 -7.71 -3.48
CA CYS A 83 7.29 -6.36 -3.49
C CYS A 83 7.56 -5.69 -4.83
N LEU A 84 6.51 -5.25 -5.52
CA LEU A 84 6.59 -4.54 -6.81
C LEU A 84 6.31 -3.04 -6.64
N GLY A 85 6.73 -2.47 -5.51
CA GLY A 85 6.56 -1.06 -5.22
C GLY A 85 5.14 -0.69 -4.82
N GLY A 86 4.83 0.60 -4.93
CA GLY A 86 3.53 1.13 -4.54
C GLY A 86 3.30 2.57 -4.98
N VAL A 87 2.15 3.09 -4.57
CA VAL A 87 1.71 4.45 -4.83
C VAL A 87 1.37 5.16 -3.51
N CYS A 88 1.89 6.37 -3.34
CA CYS A 88 1.53 7.26 -2.25
C CYS A 88 0.13 7.79 -2.51
N ILE A 89 -0.77 7.60 -1.55
CA ILE A 89 -2.19 7.97 -1.64
C ILE A 89 -2.57 9.06 -0.65
N GLY A 90 -1.65 9.49 0.21
CA GLY A 90 -1.97 10.41 1.28
C GLY A 90 -0.87 10.54 2.31
N ILE A 91 -1.18 11.26 3.39
CA ILE A 91 -0.25 11.58 4.47
C ILE A 91 -1.00 11.48 5.80
N VAL A 92 -0.37 10.88 6.80
CA VAL A 92 -0.82 10.89 8.20
C VAL A 92 0.24 11.55 9.07
N LYS A 93 -0.18 12.41 10.00
CA LYS A 93 0.75 13.01 10.96
C LYS A 93 1.12 12.05 12.07
N GLN A 94 2.26 12.24 12.71
CA GLN A 94 2.73 11.41 13.83
C GLN A 94 1.74 11.45 15.00
N SER A 95 1.15 12.61 15.28
CA SER A 95 0.10 12.72 16.32
C SER A 95 -1.20 11.96 15.99
N GLU A 96 -1.45 11.69 14.70
CA GLU A 96 -2.66 11.03 14.21
C GLU A 96 -2.45 9.53 13.91
N LEU A 97 -1.20 9.05 13.96
CA LEU A 97 -0.84 7.70 13.54
C LEU A 97 -1.60 6.63 14.35
N ASP A 98 -1.73 6.80 15.66
CA ASP A 98 -2.46 5.83 16.49
C ASP A 98 -3.96 5.76 16.15
N GLU A 99 -4.57 6.90 15.83
CA GLU A 99 -5.97 6.95 15.39
C GLU A 99 -6.13 6.35 14.00
N PHE A 100 -5.20 6.60 13.08
CA PHE A 100 -5.15 5.94 11.78
C PHE A 100 -5.11 4.41 11.94
N ARG A 101 -4.22 3.89 12.80
CA ARG A 101 -4.12 2.46 13.07
C ARG A 101 -5.42 1.88 13.62
N LYS A 102 -6.10 2.59 14.53
CA LYS A 102 -7.40 2.16 15.07
C LYS A 102 -8.47 2.09 13.99
N VAL A 103 -8.56 3.10 13.11
CA VAL A 103 -9.51 3.12 12.00
C VAL A 103 -9.28 1.94 11.06
N VAL A 104 -8.02 1.69 10.67
CA VAL A 104 -7.68 0.56 9.78
C VAL A 104 -7.95 -0.79 10.47
N ALA A 105 -7.57 -0.94 11.74
CA ALA A 105 -7.79 -2.16 12.50
C ALA A 105 -9.28 -2.45 12.76
N ALA A 106 -10.13 -1.42 12.84
CA ALA A 106 -11.58 -1.61 12.96
C ALA A 106 -12.19 -2.23 11.69
N ASN A 107 -11.58 -2.02 10.52
CA ASN A 107 -12.05 -2.59 9.26
C ASN A 107 -11.63 -4.06 9.09
N ARG A 108 -12.26 -4.97 9.85
CA ARG A 108 -11.98 -6.41 9.76
C ARG A 108 -12.43 -6.99 8.40
N PRO A 109 -11.71 -8.01 7.86
CA PRO A 109 -12.10 -8.64 6.62
C PRO A 109 -13.48 -9.30 6.75
N ALA A 110 -14.39 -8.92 5.86
CA ALA A 110 -15.73 -9.48 5.76
C ALA A 110 -16.11 -9.57 4.28
N VAL A 111 -16.33 -10.79 3.79
CA VAL A 111 -16.71 -11.05 2.39
C VAL A 111 -18.10 -10.48 2.13
N LYS A 112 -18.20 -9.54 1.19
CA LYS A 112 -19.47 -8.83 0.90
C LYS A 112 -20.13 -9.29 -0.39
N PHE A 113 -19.35 -9.85 -1.32
CA PHE A 113 -19.81 -10.31 -2.62
C PHE A 113 -18.88 -11.40 -3.18
N VAL A 114 -19.36 -12.12 -4.19
CA VAL A 114 -18.57 -13.15 -4.88
C VAL A 114 -17.38 -12.48 -5.59
N GLY A 115 -16.17 -12.94 -5.30
CA GLY A 115 -14.93 -12.37 -5.86
C GLY A 115 -14.28 -11.27 -5.01
N TRP A 116 -14.88 -10.90 -3.87
CA TRP A 116 -14.27 -9.99 -2.91
C TRP A 116 -12.88 -10.49 -2.47
N ASN A 117 -11.90 -9.59 -2.46
CA ASN A 117 -10.51 -9.92 -2.18
C ASN A 117 -9.76 -8.79 -1.46
N CYS A 118 -8.44 -8.96 -1.29
CA CYS A 118 -7.58 -7.99 -0.59
C CYS A 118 -7.63 -6.57 -1.16
N ARG A 119 -7.85 -6.40 -2.47
CA ARG A 119 -7.91 -5.09 -3.11
C ARG A 119 -9.21 -4.37 -2.77
N ASP A 120 -10.32 -5.12 -2.71
CA ASP A 120 -11.60 -4.57 -2.27
C ASP A 120 -11.52 -4.08 -0.83
N TRP A 121 -10.86 -4.85 0.04
CA TRP A 121 -10.59 -4.42 1.41
C TRP A 121 -9.70 -3.17 1.49
N VAL A 122 -8.67 -3.05 0.65
CA VAL A 122 -7.85 -1.83 0.56
C VAL A 122 -8.71 -0.64 0.14
N MET A 123 -9.58 -0.78 -0.87
CA MET A 123 -10.47 0.30 -1.31
C MET A 123 -11.49 0.70 -0.25
N GLU A 124 -12.04 -0.27 0.49
CA GLU A 124 -12.91 -0.01 1.65
C GLU A 124 -12.17 0.77 2.73
N THR A 125 -10.92 0.36 3.03
CA THR A 125 -10.07 1.04 4.02
C THR A 125 -9.75 2.46 3.59
N ILE A 126 -9.42 2.67 2.30
CA ILE A 126 -9.19 3.99 1.70
C ILE A 126 -10.39 4.91 1.93
N ARG A 127 -11.61 4.41 1.73
CA ARG A 127 -12.82 5.22 1.97
C ARG A 127 -12.92 5.68 3.42
N LEU A 128 -12.66 4.80 4.39
CA LEU A 128 -12.69 5.12 5.83
C LEU A 128 -11.64 6.16 6.22
N VAL A 129 -10.40 6.00 5.75
CA VAL A 129 -9.31 6.93 6.09
C VAL A 129 -9.40 8.25 5.32
N ARG A 130 -10.08 8.26 4.17
CA ARG A 130 -10.41 9.47 3.42
C ARG A 130 -11.43 10.34 4.16
N GLU A 131 -12.40 9.76 4.87
CA GLU A 131 -13.34 10.52 5.71
C GLU A 131 -12.63 11.31 6.83
N LYS A 132 -11.44 10.85 7.24
CA LYS A 132 -10.56 11.54 8.20
C LYS A 132 -9.65 12.60 7.54
N GLY A 133 -9.63 12.69 6.21
CA GLY A 133 -8.82 13.66 5.46
C GLY A 133 -7.37 13.25 5.22
N TRP A 134 -6.98 12.00 5.50
CA TRP A 134 -5.59 11.55 5.35
C TRP A 134 -5.22 11.10 3.93
N VAL A 135 -6.21 10.78 3.09
CA VAL A 135 -6.03 10.23 1.74
C VAL A 135 -6.68 11.14 0.70
N HIS A 136 -6.10 11.17 -0.50
CA HIS A 136 -6.59 11.98 -1.61
C HIS A 136 -8.05 11.66 -1.97
N THR A 137 -8.81 12.70 -2.31
CA THR A 137 -10.25 12.59 -2.56
C THR A 137 -10.60 12.02 -3.94
N ASP A 138 -9.65 12.08 -4.87
CA ASP A 138 -9.77 11.63 -6.25
C ASP A 138 -9.68 10.10 -6.42
N ILE A 139 -9.28 9.37 -5.37
CA ILE A 139 -9.23 7.90 -5.39
C ILE A 139 -10.65 7.33 -5.22
N ALA A 140 -11.33 7.08 -6.35
CA ALA A 140 -12.69 6.54 -6.37
C ALA A 140 -12.73 5.00 -6.31
N ASP A 141 -11.81 4.36 -7.03
CA ASP A 141 -11.80 2.92 -7.31
C ASP A 141 -10.37 2.40 -7.54
N GLN A 142 -10.27 1.09 -7.84
CA GLN A 142 -8.98 0.45 -8.15
C GLN A 142 -8.38 1.00 -9.45
N GLU A 143 -9.20 1.36 -10.44
CA GLU A 143 -8.75 1.85 -11.75
C GLU A 143 -7.97 3.15 -11.62
N THR A 144 -8.31 3.98 -10.64
CA THR A 144 -7.58 5.20 -10.31
C THR A 144 -6.13 4.92 -9.90
N LEU A 145 -5.86 3.79 -9.24
CA LEU A 145 -4.51 3.43 -8.73
C LEU A 145 -3.68 2.64 -9.76
N LEU A 146 -4.33 1.90 -10.65
CA LEU A 146 -3.67 0.93 -11.53
C LEU A 146 -2.58 1.54 -12.46
N PRO A 147 -2.76 2.72 -13.09
CA PRO A 147 -1.71 3.33 -13.91
C PRO A 147 -0.43 3.60 -13.11
N SER A 148 -0.55 4.20 -11.92
CA SER A 148 0.59 4.48 -11.05
C SER A 148 1.21 3.20 -10.49
N LEU A 149 0.41 2.20 -10.13
CA LEU A 149 0.91 0.89 -9.71
C LEU A 149 1.70 0.20 -10.84
N LYS A 150 1.25 0.30 -12.09
CA LYS A 150 1.98 -0.21 -13.28
C LYS A 150 3.32 0.49 -13.50
N MET A 151 3.41 1.78 -13.18
CA MET A 151 4.68 2.51 -13.22
C MET A 151 5.60 2.10 -12.08
N ALA A 152 5.06 1.97 -10.87
CA ALA A 152 5.81 1.56 -9.68
C ALA A 152 6.40 0.15 -9.82
N SER A 153 5.65 -0.80 -10.41
CA SER A 153 6.12 -2.18 -10.64
C SER A 153 7.29 -2.23 -11.61
N LYS A 154 7.20 -1.51 -12.74
CA LYS A 154 8.28 -1.38 -13.72
C LYS A 154 9.51 -0.71 -13.13
N ALA A 155 9.34 0.37 -12.38
CA ALA A 155 10.44 1.09 -11.74
C ALA A 155 11.13 0.22 -10.67
N THR A 156 10.36 -0.51 -9.88
CA THR A 156 10.87 -1.45 -8.86
C THR A 156 11.68 -2.57 -9.51
N LYS A 157 11.17 -3.17 -10.59
CA LYS A 157 11.88 -4.20 -11.32
C LYS A 157 13.19 -3.71 -11.90
N ALA A 158 13.18 -2.52 -12.51
CA ALA A 158 14.41 -1.91 -13.03
C ALA A 158 15.44 -1.67 -11.91
N ALA A 159 15.00 -1.31 -10.71
CA ALA A 159 15.87 -1.15 -9.55
C ALA A 159 16.44 -2.50 -9.08
N TYR A 160 15.61 -3.54 -8.99
CA TYR A 160 16.03 -4.90 -8.62
C TYR A 160 17.01 -5.52 -9.63
N ASP A 161 16.82 -5.24 -10.92
CA ASP A 161 17.73 -5.71 -11.97
C ASP A 161 19.11 -5.06 -11.89
N GLN A 162 19.20 -3.87 -11.30
CA GLN A 162 20.47 -3.16 -11.09
C GLN A 162 21.18 -3.59 -9.80
N SER A 163 20.43 -3.91 -8.74
CA SER A 163 21.00 -4.33 -7.46
C SER A 163 20.03 -5.20 -6.66
N ARG A 164 20.57 -6.27 -6.05
CA ARG A 164 19.83 -7.12 -5.11
C ARG A 164 19.48 -6.40 -3.80
N ASP A 165 20.20 -5.33 -3.47
CA ASP A 165 19.97 -4.51 -2.28
C ASP A 165 19.07 -3.29 -2.58
N ALA A 166 18.55 -3.18 -3.80
CA ALA A 166 17.66 -2.09 -4.16
C ALA A 166 16.36 -2.15 -3.36
N SER A 167 15.84 -0.98 -2.99
CA SER A 167 14.54 -0.86 -2.36
C SER A 167 13.43 -0.75 -3.41
N PRO A 168 12.23 -1.27 -3.13
CA PRO A 168 11.08 -1.07 -3.99
C PRO A 168 10.73 0.41 -4.12
N VAL A 169 10.18 0.78 -5.27
CA VAL A 169 9.90 2.16 -5.62
C VAL A 169 8.44 2.49 -5.26
N VAL A 170 8.25 3.52 -4.44
CA VAL A 170 6.93 4.13 -4.20
C VAL A 170 6.90 5.47 -4.92
N ILE A 171 5.88 5.67 -5.75
CA ILE A 171 5.70 6.90 -6.54
C ILE A 171 4.47 7.68 -6.08
N GLU A 172 4.35 8.93 -6.49
CA GLU A 172 3.12 9.71 -6.29
C GLU A 172 2.00 9.20 -7.19
N LEU A 173 0.76 9.33 -6.72
CA LEU A 173 -0.42 9.06 -7.54
C LEU A 173 -0.45 10.02 -8.75
N GLU A 174 -0.67 9.47 -9.94
CA GLU A 174 -0.87 10.30 -11.12
C GLU A 174 -2.20 11.05 -10.99
N LYS A 175 -2.14 12.38 -11.09
CA LYS A 175 -3.35 13.20 -11.15
C LYS A 175 -4.05 12.88 -12.47
N THR A 176 -5.29 12.41 -12.39
CA THR A 176 -6.14 12.31 -13.58
C THR A 176 -6.40 13.73 -14.07
N THR A 177 -5.67 14.17 -15.09
CA THR A 177 -6.05 15.36 -15.85
C THR A 177 -7.35 15.03 -16.55
N HIS A 178 -8.47 15.49 -15.99
CA HIS A 178 -9.71 15.59 -16.76
C HIS A 178 -9.43 16.56 -17.92
N ALA A 179 -9.33 16.00 -19.12
CA ALA A 179 -9.40 16.76 -20.37
C ALA A 179 -10.86 17.09 -20.68
#